data_AF-A0A497AK12-F1
#
_entry.id   AF-A0A497AK12-F1
#
_cell.length_a   1.000
_cell.length_b   1.000
_cell.length_c   1.000
_cell.angle_alpha   90.00
_cell.angle_beta   90.00
_cell.angle_gamma   90.00
#
_symmetry.space_group_name_H-M   'P 1'
#
loop_
_entity.id
_entity.type
_entity.pdbx_description
1 polymer ?
#
loop_
_entity_poly.entity_id
_entity_poly.type
_entity_poly.pdbx_seq_one_letter_code
_entity_poly.pdbx_strand_id
1 'polypeptide(L)'
;MTIKRYFIHLFIILVFGMSAFLAWPSQVYAQEWQDLSADFDGDGLPNVTEQDGWYNAAGGPFYTDPLDADSDDDGLSDGLEKLYDTHPFNDHSPGIYVEYEKDLQTKEYYPWQRFGNKYIALPYPPVPWGEDTVVVRRGATFSVGGPADGTLTISKSIGSLTTLTPVRNPCSGRWDIHVPEDGTVGIYTITVEDGSWDEKLNLYVIFQLPTNSSDAFVDAFIYNDDPDDTRDETSVHYQEMMDDQREYDHNHYDWIPEGEWIYHGFAYPFQNQQYEKFIFEDHVIQAINGIDNTWDAANALGERVDEYTCVQWPQYYGSAWCVLNPYSCSGTYRNECTTVSTLLTAFNRSAGIPSRPMWTDWAPDSSWDHSTEVWAQNPSGGSEDWFIMRGYQHYEAPCSAPPDDWEQGSQDLRSTSGWYSGGHGVYAVGENWPESQVTKWFHASQDEYRMATWQFDKPNQVGKIVKKDWWETRFVDYWGWPAEPTVTGAPPDDWPDLSGPTAMVALSNASLATGNHTVYIPIVLNGSVPGSAIQFGRVVADYPVDLDDDGRFDQLTFQIQVNVAQAGVYWFRGRLAGGFSEAIGKTNLESGRLTIELPFVGMD
;
A
#
# COMPACT_ATOMS: atom_id res chain seq x y z
N MET A 1 9.46 -68.64 -40.35
CA MET A 1 10.27 -67.42 -40.13
C MET A 1 9.95 -66.87 -38.73
N THR A 2 10.22 -67.68 -37.69
CA THR A 2 9.71 -67.44 -36.32
C THR A 2 10.70 -67.88 -35.24
N ILE A 3 11.84 -68.46 -35.63
CA ILE A 3 12.90 -68.92 -34.73
C ILE A 3 13.96 -67.82 -34.48
N LYS A 4 14.06 -66.80 -35.34
CA LYS A 4 15.05 -65.71 -35.21
C LYS A 4 14.68 -64.61 -34.20
N ARG A 5 13.41 -64.44 -33.81
CA ARG A 5 13.00 -63.38 -32.86
C ARG A 5 13.22 -63.77 -31.40
N TYR A 6 13.02 -65.04 -31.06
CA TYR A 6 13.26 -65.54 -29.69
C TYR A 6 14.73 -65.50 -29.28
N PHE A 7 15.66 -65.74 -30.21
CA PHE A 7 17.09 -65.65 -29.91
C PHE A 7 17.57 -64.23 -29.58
N ILE A 8 16.98 -63.22 -30.21
CA ILE A 8 17.35 -61.81 -29.95
C ILE A 8 16.85 -61.36 -28.58
N HIS A 9 15.64 -61.76 -28.18
CA HIS A 9 15.09 -61.39 -26.87
C HIS A 9 15.80 -62.11 -25.73
N LEU A 10 16.20 -63.38 -25.93
CA LEU A 10 16.99 -64.10 -24.94
C LEU A 10 18.40 -63.51 -24.77
N PHE A 11 19.00 -63.02 -25.86
CA PHE A 11 20.31 -62.38 -25.81
C PHE A 11 20.27 -61.00 -25.13
N ILE A 12 19.22 -60.21 -25.36
CA ILE A 12 19.05 -58.91 -24.68
C ILE A 12 18.83 -59.11 -23.17
N ILE A 13 18.01 -60.09 -22.76
CA ILE A 13 17.82 -60.40 -21.33
C ILE A 13 19.11 -60.91 -20.68
N LEU A 14 19.93 -61.69 -21.39
CA LEU A 14 21.22 -62.15 -20.87
C LEU A 14 22.23 -61.00 -20.72
N VAL A 15 22.24 -60.05 -21.66
CA VAL A 15 23.12 -58.86 -21.60
C VAL A 15 22.71 -57.92 -20.46
N PHE A 16 21.41 -57.70 -20.22
CA PHE A 16 20.94 -56.91 -19.07
C PHE A 16 21.01 -57.65 -17.74
N GLY A 17 20.97 -58.99 -17.74
CA GLY A 17 21.15 -59.80 -16.53
C GLY A 17 22.61 -59.89 -16.07
N MET A 18 23.57 -59.83 -17.01
CA MET A 18 25.00 -59.89 -16.69
C MET A 18 25.60 -58.53 -16.27
N SER A 19 24.96 -57.40 -16.57
CA SER A 19 25.38 -56.10 -16.04
C SER A 19 25.02 -55.89 -14.56
N ALA A 20 24.06 -56.66 -14.02
CA ALA A 20 23.66 -56.58 -12.61
C ALA A 20 24.60 -57.35 -11.65
N PHE A 21 25.49 -58.20 -12.16
CA PHE A 21 26.36 -59.08 -11.33
C PHE A 21 27.86 -58.73 -11.37
N LEU A 22 28.26 -57.67 -12.06
CA LEU A 22 29.65 -57.20 -12.10
C LEU A 22 29.88 -55.84 -11.41
N ALA A 23 28.84 -55.22 -10.84
CA ALA A 23 29.01 -54.16 -9.85
C ALA A 23 29.32 -54.82 -8.50
N TRP A 24 30.60 -55.13 -8.26
CA TRP A 24 31.08 -55.23 -6.89
C TRP A 24 30.68 -53.93 -6.20
N PRO A 25 30.09 -53.93 -5.00
CA PRO A 25 30.04 -52.71 -4.23
C PRO A 25 31.49 -52.32 -4.02
N SER A 26 31.97 -51.33 -4.78
CA SER A 26 33.05 -50.50 -4.28
C SER A 26 32.62 -50.14 -2.86
N GLN A 27 33.47 -50.42 -1.89
CA GLN A 27 33.35 -49.72 -0.62
C GLN A 27 33.34 -48.25 -1.01
N VAL A 28 32.15 -47.66 -1.04
CA VAL A 28 31.99 -46.24 -0.86
C VAL A 28 32.53 -46.08 0.54
N TYR A 29 33.82 -45.76 0.64
CA TYR A 29 34.29 -45.01 1.77
C TYR A 29 33.29 -43.87 1.87
N ALA A 30 32.51 -43.84 2.97
CA ALA A 30 31.83 -42.62 3.34
C ALA A 30 32.94 -41.56 3.25
N GLN A 31 32.85 -40.73 2.22
CA GLN A 31 33.71 -39.58 2.09
C GLN A 31 33.52 -38.86 3.43
N GLU A 32 34.60 -38.78 4.21
CA GLU A 32 34.58 -38.08 5.49
C GLU A 32 33.90 -36.74 5.23
N TRP A 33 32.77 -36.50 5.91
CA TRP A 33 32.03 -35.24 5.89
C TRP A 33 32.85 -34.12 6.58
N GLN A 34 34.16 -34.13 6.42
CA GLN A 34 35.10 -33.18 7.04
C GLN A 34 35.53 -32.07 6.07
N ASP A 35 35.01 -32.05 4.83
CA ASP A 35 35.50 -31.13 3.78
C ASP A 35 34.37 -30.39 3.03
N LEU A 36 33.21 -30.24 3.67
CA LEU A 36 32.26 -29.18 3.36
C LEU A 36 32.05 -28.42 4.65
N SER A 37 32.24 -27.11 4.57
CA SER A 37 32.08 -26.14 5.63
C SER A 37 30.65 -26.19 6.20
N ALA A 38 30.38 -27.14 7.09
CA ALA A 38 29.16 -27.12 7.88
C ALA A 38 29.15 -25.80 8.67
N ASP A 39 27.96 -25.23 8.78
CA ASP A 39 27.57 -24.15 9.69
C ASP A 39 26.58 -24.87 10.61
N PHE A 40 27.04 -25.25 11.81
CA PHE A 40 26.36 -26.27 12.61
C PHE A 40 25.28 -25.70 13.52
N ASP A 41 25.45 -24.48 13.99
CA ASP A 41 24.46 -23.71 14.75
C ASP A 41 23.54 -22.86 13.84
N GLY A 42 23.90 -22.68 12.57
CA GLY A 42 23.06 -22.08 11.53
C GLY A 42 23.09 -20.56 11.52
N ASP A 43 24.17 -19.97 12.02
CA ASP A 43 24.33 -18.53 12.22
C ASP A 43 24.79 -17.78 10.95
N GLY A 44 25.10 -18.52 9.87
CA GLY A 44 25.59 -18.01 8.59
C GLY A 44 27.11 -17.96 8.48
N LEU A 45 27.85 -18.43 9.49
CA LEU A 45 29.30 -18.48 9.55
C LEU A 45 29.77 -19.95 9.54
N PRO A 46 30.58 -20.37 8.56
CA PRO A 46 30.98 -21.79 8.52
C PRO A 46 31.98 -22.15 9.61
N ASN A 47 31.85 -23.32 10.23
CA ASN A 47 32.69 -23.82 11.33
C ASN A 47 34.21 -23.69 11.11
N VAL A 48 34.67 -23.86 9.86
CA VAL A 48 36.09 -23.71 9.52
C VAL A 48 36.56 -22.26 9.66
N THR A 49 35.68 -21.30 9.37
CA THR A 49 35.96 -19.86 9.49
C THR A 49 36.04 -19.43 10.95
N GLU A 50 35.18 -19.99 11.79
CA GLU A 50 35.17 -19.75 13.23
C GLU A 50 36.43 -20.32 13.89
N GLN A 51 36.81 -21.56 13.53
CA GLN A 51 37.99 -22.22 14.07
C GLN A 51 39.32 -21.64 13.57
N ASP A 52 39.40 -21.25 12.29
CA ASP A 52 40.60 -20.62 11.71
C ASP A 52 40.73 -19.13 12.07
N GLY A 53 39.62 -18.55 12.53
CA GLY A 53 39.48 -17.17 12.94
C GLY A 53 39.17 -16.22 11.78
N TRP A 54 38.42 -15.17 12.08
CA TRP A 54 37.95 -14.19 11.09
C TRP A 54 38.16 -12.74 11.54
N TYR A 55 38.04 -11.81 10.60
CA TYR A 55 38.27 -10.37 10.81
C TYR A 55 37.13 -9.58 10.17
N ASN A 56 36.80 -8.43 10.77
CA ASN A 56 35.89 -7.41 10.24
C ASN A 56 36.40 -6.01 10.66
N ALA A 57 35.59 -4.95 10.55
CA ALA A 57 36.04 -3.61 10.95
C ALA A 57 36.24 -3.43 12.47
N ALA A 58 35.62 -4.26 13.32
CA ALA A 58 35.83 -4.26 14.77
C ALA A 58 37.18 -4.88 15.19
N GLY A 59 37.82 -5.67 14.31
CA GLY A 59 39.18 -6.17 14.51
C GLY A 59 39.37 -7.63 14.14
N GLY A 60 39.98 -8.38 15.06
CA GLY A 60 40.26 -9.81 14.91
C GLY A 60 41.75 -10.19 15.07
N PRO A 61 42.09 -11.49 14.98
CA PRO A 61 41.19 -12.58 14.60
C PRO A 61 40.22 -12.95 15.74
N PHE A 62 38.96 -13.14 15.41
CA PHE A 62 37.92 -13.66 16.30
C PHE A 62 37.77 -15.17 16.10
N TYR A 63 37.69 -15.94 17.19
CA TYR A 63 37.54 -17.39 17.18
C TYR A 63 36.30 -17.77 17.99
N THR A 64 35.18 -18.00 17.31
CA THR A 64 33.87 -18.30 17.90
C THR A 64 33.65 -19.82 18.02
N ASP A 65 32.69 -20.25 18.84
CA ASP A 65 32.38 -21.68 19.03
C ASP A 65 31.36 -22.14 17.98
N PRO A 66 31.69 -23.09 17.07
CA PRO A 66 30.77 -23.54 16.02
C PRO A 66 29.50 -24.26 16.46
N LEU A 67 29.20 -24.26 17.76
CA LEU A 67 27.99 -24.82 18.37
C LEU A 67 27.16 -23.74 19.08
N ASP A 68 27.60 -22.49 19.00
CA ASP A 68 27.08 -21.34 19.72
C ASP A 68 26.92 -20.17 18.75
N ALA A 69 25.68 -19.93 18.32
CA ALA A 69 25.42 -18.99 17.24
C ALA A 69 25.70 -17.52 17.60
N ASP A 70 25.76 -17.18 18.88
CA ASP A 70 25.85 -15.82 19.41
C ASP A 70 26.83 -15.83 20.60
N SER A 71 28.11 -15.56 20.31
CA SER A 71 29.19 -15.78 21.28
C SER A 71 29.18 -14.83 22.49
N ASP A 72 28.44 -13.73 22.45
CA ASP A 72 28.31 -12.77 23.56
C ASP A 72 26.88 -12.47 24.04
N ASP A 73 25.89 -13.20 23.51
CA ASP A 73 24.48 -13.17 23.92
C ASP A 73 23.81 -11.79 23.75
N ASP A 74 24.29 -10.93 22.83
CA ASP A 74 23.71 -9.61 22.54
C ASP A 74 22.51 -9.67 21.57
N GLY A 75 22.26 -10.86 21.03
CA GLY A 75 21.21 -11.20 20.09
C GLY A 75 21.63 -11.11 18.61
N LEU A 76 22.86 -10.71 18.29
CA LEU A 76 23.45 -10.86 16.96
C LEU A 76 24.19 -12.18 16.91
N SER A 77 23.99 -12.91 15.83
CA SER A 77 24.75 -14.12 15.62
C SER A 77 26.16 -13.81 15.11
N ASP A 78 27.17 -14.65 15.34
CA ASP A 78 28.56 -14.38 14.94
C ASP A 78 28.68 -14.09 13.43
N GLY A 79 27.86 -14.77 12.61
CA GLY A 79 27.69 -14.50 11.19
C GLY A 79 27.07 -13.13 10.86
N LEU A 80 26.11 -12.65 11.65
CA LEU A 80 25.56 -11.29 11.54
C LEU A 80 26.57 -10.24 11.99
N GLU A 81 27.34 -10.51 13.04
CA GLU A 81 28.36 -9.57 13.51
C GLU A 81 29.50 -9.41 12.52
N LYS A 82 29.86 -10.50 11.84
CA LYS A 82 30.75 -10.44 10.69
C LYS A 82 30.17 -9.58 9.55
N LEU A 83 28.86 -9.64 9.33
CA LEU A 83 28.18 -8.86 8.29
C LEU A 83 28.07 -7.37 8.67
N TYR A 84 27.79 -7.07 9.93
CA TYR A 84 27.54 -5.73 10.47
C TYR A 84 28.79 -5.01 10.99
N ASP A 85 29.94 -5.66 10.87
CA ASP A 85 31.22 -5.14 11.36
C ASP A 85 31.22 -4.89 12.90
N THR A 86 30.54 -5.75 13.67
CA THR A 86 30.44 -5.69 15.15
C THR A 86 31.38 -6.70 15.84
N HIS A 87 31.35 -6.83 17.17
CA HIS A 87 32.42 -7.50 17.90
C HIS A 87 31.89 -8.69 18.70
N PRO A 88 32.20 -9.95 18.32
CA PRO A 88 31.55 -11.19 18.81
C PRO A 88 31.86 -11.63 20.24
N PHE A 89 32.51 -10.77 21.01
CA PHE A 89 32.89 -11.04 22.40
C PHE A 89 32.71 -9.80 23.27
N ASN A 90 31.90 -8.85 22.81
CA ASN A 90 31.63 -7.59 23.47
C ASN A 90 30.15 -7.24 23.25
N ASP A 91 29.33 -7.66 24.20
CA ASP A 91 27.88 -7.49 24.21
C ASP A 91 27.41 -6.01 24.21
N HIS A 92 28.33 -5.05 24.44
CA HIS A 92 28.09 -3.62 24.22
C HIS A 92 28.32 -3.16 22.77
N SER A 93 28.61 -4.06 21.82
CA SER A 93 28.89 -3.75 20.42
C SER A 93 27.95 -4.52 19.49
N PRO A 94 27.04 -3.85 18.77
CA PRO A 94 27.10 -2.43 18.36
C PRO A 94 26.43 -1.46 19.33
N GLY A 95 26.05 -1.94 20.51
CA GLY A 95 25.24 -1.23 21.48
C GLY A 95 23.80 -1.71 21.37
N ILE A 96 22.83 -0.80 21.30
CA ILE A 96 21.44 -1.22 21.04
C ILE A 96 21.14 -1.15 19.55
N TYR A 97 20.28 -2.05 19.08
CA TYR A 97 19.94 -2.09 17.66
C TYR A 97 18.56 -2.64 17.38
N VAL A 98 18.06 -2.34 16.18
CA VAL A 98 16.87 -2.98 15.60
C VAL A 98 17.21 -3.44 14.20
N GLU A 99 16.94 -4.70 13.89
CA GLU A 99 17.01 -5.21 12.53
C GLU A 99 15.69 -4.89 11.80
N TYR A 100 15.80 -4.42 10.56
CA TYR A 100 14.62 -4.18 9.74
C TYR A 100 13.96 -5.51 9.36
N GLU A 101 12.68 -5.62 9.64
CA GLU A 101 11.81 -6.70 9.19
C GLU A 101 10.89 -6.18 8.09
N LYS A 102 10.68 -6.96 7.02
CA LYS A 102 9.85 -6.53 5.87
C LYS A 102 8.43 -6.14 6.31
N ASP A 103 7.91 -6.84 7.32
CA ASP A 103 6.58 -6.63 7.88
C ASP A 103 6.40 -5.25 8.54
N LEU A 104 7.50 -4.51 8.79
CA LEU A 104 7.43 -3.13 9.26
C LEU A 104 6.92 -2.18 8.18
N GLN A 105 7.29 -2.41 6.90
CA GLN A 105 6.89 -1.56 5.78
C GLN A 105 7.15 -0.05 6.04
N THR A 106 8.35 0.25 6.51
CA THR A 106 8.83 1.59 6.90
C THR A 106 10.26 1.91 6.42
N LYS A 107 10.77 1.14 5.44
CA LYS A 107 12.18 1.21 5.04
C LYS A 107 12.60 2.58 4.47
N GLU A 108 11.65 3.33 3.92
CA GLU A 108 11.90 4.60 3.24
C GLU A 108 12.02 5.80 4.18
N TYR A 109 11.48 5.74 5.41
CA TYR A 109 11.50 6.87 6.35
C TYR A 109 12.91 7.30 6.75
N TYR A 110 13.77 6.32 7.03
CA TYR A 110 15.15 6.58 7.41
C TYR A 110 16.05 5.56 6.75
N PRO A 111 17.27 5.97 6.37
CA PRO A 111 18.24 5.06 5.78
C PRO A 111 18.70 4.06 6.84
N TRP A 112 18.10 2.88 6.80
CA TRP A 112 18.62 1.72 7.51
C TRP A 112 20.01 1.36 6.98
N GLN A 113 20.95 1.08 7.88
CA GLN A 113 22.31 0.76 7.46
C GLN A 113 22.34 -0.60 6.77
N ARG A 114 22.65 -0.60 5.48
CA ARG A 114 22.67 -1.81 4.65
C ARG A 114 23.98 -2.56 4.80
N PHE A 115 23.86 -3.84 5.14
CA PHE A 115 24.96 -4.80 5.08
C PHE A 115 24.51 -6.04 4.30
N GLY A 116 25.03 -6.21 3.09
CA GLY A 116 24.54 -7.23 2.18
C GLY A 116 23.04 -7.03 1.86
N ASN A 117 22.20 -8.01 2.23
CA ASN A 117 20.75 -7.96 2.07
C ASN A 117 20.00 -7.58 3.35
N LYS A 118 20.73 -7.29 4.44
CA LYS A 118 20.20 -6.95 5.74
C LYS A 118 20.34 -5.46 6.03
N TYR A 119 19.54 -4.98 6.98
CA TYR A 119 19.36 -3.57 7.29
C TYR A 119 19.19 -3.44 8.82
N ILE A 120 19.94 -2.53 9.44
CA ILE A 120 19.98 -2.36 10.90
C ILE A 120 20.00 -0.87 11.27
N ALA A 121 19.36 -0.51 12.39
CA ALA A 121 19.39 0.82 13.00
C ALA A 121 20.24 0.78 14.28
N LEU A 122 21.15 1.75 14.45
CA LEU A 122 22.21 1.79 15.48
C LEU A 122 22.40 3.22 16.03
N PRO A 123 22.90 3.40 17.29
CA PRO A 123 23.10 4.72 17.91
C PRO A 123 24.46 5.42 17.66
N TYR A 124 25.59 4.73 17.42
CA TYR A 124 26.91 5.43 17.29
C TYR A 124 28.13 4.55 16.90
N PRO A 125 29.16 5.02 16.12
CA PRO A 125 29.10 5.90 14.95
C PRO A 125 29.78 5.30 13.68
N PRO A 126 29.77 5.98 12.52
CA PRO A 126 28.64 6.55 11.79
C PRO A 126 28.68 6.08 10.30
N VAL A 127 27.53 5.85 9.68
CA VAL A 127 27.42 6.21 8.25
C VAL A 127 26.93 7.66 8.16
N PRO A 128 27.39 8.48 7.19
CA PRO A 128 27.03 9.90 7.07
C PRO A 128 25.53 10.21 6.96
N TRP A 129 24.69 9.18 6.92
CA TRP A 129 23.27 9.27 6.64
C TRP A 129 22.41 8.48 7.64
N GLY A 130 22.99 7.58 8.45
CA GLY A 130 22.22 6.75 9.37
C GLY A 130 21.76 7.54 10.58
N GLU A 131 20.48 7.45 10.92
CA GLU A 131 19.90 8.07 12.11
C GLU A 131 19.63 7.01 13.18
N ASP A 132 19.74 7.42 14.45
CA ASP A 132 19.45 6.62 15.65
C ASP A 132 17.93 6.45 15.83
N THR A 133 17.25 6.00 14.79
CA THR A 133 15.80 6.11 14.64
C THR A 133 15.20 4.87 14.02
N VAL A 134 14.09 4.42 14.62
CA VAL A 134 13.28 3.32 14.13
C VAL A 134 11.86 3.82 13.94
N VAL A 135 11.28 3.54 12.77
CA VAL A 135 9.85 3.79 12.51
C VAL A 135 9.13 2.45 12.41
N VAL A 136 8.06 2.30 13.18
CA VAL A 136 7.24 1.09 13.19
C VAL A 136 5.78 1.46 13.05
N ARG A 137 5.00 0.54 12.48
CA ARG A 137 3.55 0.66 12.39
C ARG A 137 2.88 0.04 13.61
N ARG A 138 1.69 0.52 13.96
CA ARG A 138 0.78 -0.20 14.86
C ARG A 138 0.51 -1.63 14.35
N GLY A 139 0.22 -2.53 15.27
CA GLY A 139 0.02 -3.95 15.02
C GLY A 139 1.33 -4.74 14.84
N ALA A 140 2.45 -4.08 14.53
CA ALA A 140 3.72 -4.75 14.36
C ALA A 140 4.32 -5.20 15.70
N THR A 141 5.13 -6.26 15.63
CA THR A 141 6.07 -6.65 16.68
C THR A 141 7.47 -6.50 16.09
N PHE A 142 8.39 -5.91 16.84
CA PHE A 142 9.79 -5.79 16.43
C PHE A 142 10.70 -6.17 17.59
N SER A 143 11.93 -6.54 17.25
CA SER A 143 12.94 -6.98 18.23
C SER A 143 14.03 -5.92 18.41
N VAL A 144 14.41 -5.66 19.65
CA VAL A 144 15.57 -4.84 20.00
C VAL A 144 16.66 -5.74 20.56
N GLY A 145 17.89 -5.62 20.09
CA GLY A 145 19.05 -6.31 20.67
C GLY A 145 19.97 -5.37 21.45
N GLY A 146 20.95 -5.96 22.12
CA GLY A 146 21.88 -5.29 23.02
C GLY A 146 22.30 -6.19 24.19
N PRO A 147 23.05 -5.66 25.17
CA PRO A 147 23.77 -6.45 26.17
C PRO A 147 22.92 -7.49 26.90
N ALA A 148 23.49 -8.68 27.11
CA ALA A 148 22.78 -9.84 27.64
C ALA A 148 22.14 -9.58 29.03
N ASP A 149 22.81 -8.82 29.90
CA ASP A 149 22.34 -8.46 31.24
C ASP A 149 21.64 -7.08 31.29
N GLY A 150 21.46 -6.44 30.13
CA GLY A 150 20.85 -5.13 30.01
C GLY A 150 19.38 -5.07 30.45
N THR A 151 18.93 -3.87 30.83
CA THR A 151 17.53 -3.57 31.12
C THR A 151 16.99 -2.59 30.10
N LEU A 152 16.02 -3.01 29.28
CA LEU A 152 15.35 -2.14 28.32
C LEU A 152 14.17 -1.39 28.96
N THR A 153 14.15 -0.08 28.76
CA THR A 153 13.02 0.79 29.09
C THR A 153 12.55 1.57 27.86
N ILE A 154 11.24 1.85 27.80
CA ILE A 154 10.65 2.66 26.72
C ILE A 154 9.98 3.87 27.38
N SER A 155 10.55 5.04 27.14
CA SER A 155 10.01 6.30 27.64
C SER A 155 9.07 6.92 26.61
N LYS A 156 8.04 7.58 27.12
CA LYS A 156 7.04 8.29 26.31
C LYS A 156 7.40 9.77 26.23
N SER A 157 7.29 10.37 25.05
CA SER A 157 7.42 11.83 24.92
C SER A 157 6.31 12.59 25.68
N ILE A 158 5.10 12.02 25.76
CA ILE A 158 3.95 12.59 26.47
C ILE A 158 3.17 11.51 27.23
N GLY A 159 2.44 11.91 28.28
CA GLY A 159 1.75 10.98 29.17
C GLY A 159 0.57 10.21 28.55
N SER A 160 -0.03 10.72 27.46
CA SER A 160 -1.17 10.10 26.77
C SER A 160 -0.78 8.92 25.88
N LEU A 161 0.51 8.76 25.56
CA LEU A 161 0.96 7.66 24.72
C LEU A 161 0.67 6.29 25.38
N THR A 162 0.46 5.28 24.55
CA THR A 162 0.28 3.89 24.95
C THR A 162 1.56 3.35 25.57
N THR A 163 1.45 2.57 26.64
CA THR A 163 2.63 1.96 27.25
C THR A 163 3.08 0.76 26.40
N LEU A 164 4.27 0.85 25.82
CA LEU A 164 4.92 -0.28 25.18
C LEU A 164 5.72 -1.06 26.23
N THR A 165 5.57 -2.38 26.24
CA THR A 165 6.21 -3.26 27.23
C THR A 165 7.18 -4.20 26.51
N PRO A 166 8.49 -4.10 26.76
CA PRO A 166 9.44 -5.05 26.21
C PRO A 166 9.36 -6.39 26.93
N VAL A 167 9.44 -7.48 26.16
CA VAL A 167 9.45 -8.85 26.66
C VAL A 167 10.75 -9.50 26.23
N ARG A 168 11.58 -9.92 27.18
CA ARG A 168 12.82 -10.62 26.85
C ARG A 168 12.49 -11.99 26.21
N ASN A 169 13.06 -12.23 25.04
CA ASN A 169 12.95 -13.48 24.32
C ASN A 169 14.14 -14.37 24.69
N PRO A 170 13.94 -15.50 25.39
CA PRO A 170 15.03 -16.35 25.85
C PRO A 170 15.71 -17.15 24.74
N CYS A 171 15.15 -17.18 23.53
CA CYS A 171 15.73 -17.91 22.41
C CYS A 171 16.66 -17.04 21.56
N SER A 172 16.36 -15.75 21.45
CA SER A 172 17.13 -14.81 20.62
C SER A 172 18.00 -13.85 21.41
N GLY A 173 17.91 -13.83 22.75
CA GLY A 173 18.62 -12.84 23.56
C GLY A 173 18.06 -11.41 23.44
N ARG A 174 17.06 -11.16 22.58
CA ARG A 174 16.49 -9.84 22.28
C ARG A 174 15.27 -9.50 23.13
N TRP A 175 14.79 -8.25 23.04
CA TRP A 175 13.49 -7.82 23.56
C TRP A 175 12.47 -7.69 22.45
N ASP A 176 11.39 -8.45 22.54
CA ASP A 176 10.23 -8.34 21.65
C ASP A 176 9.33 -7.20 22.16
N ILE A 177 8.96 -6.28 21.27
CA ILE A 177 8.07 -5.16 21.56
C ILE A 177 6.89 -5.22 20.60
N HIS A 178 5.70 -5.44 21.14
CA HIS A 178 4.46 -5.38 20.37
C HIS A 178 3.82 -3.99 20.48
N VAL A 179 3.48 -3.39 19.33
CA VAL A 179 2.74 -2.14 19.23
C VAL A 179 1.26 -2.47 19.01
N PRO A 180 0.35 -2.16 19.95
CA PRO A 180 -1.06 -2.53 19.81
C PRO A 180 -1.75 -1.87 18.60
N GLU A 181 -2.59 -2.63 17.91
CA GLU A 181 -3.41 -2.14 16.79
C GLU A 181 -4.39 -1.05 17.21
N ASP A 182 -4.76 -0.93 18.48
CA ASP A 182 -5.65 0.08 19.09
C ASP A 182 -4.88 1.15 19.90
N GLY A 183 -3.55 1.10 19.91
CA GLY A 183 -2.69 2.02 20.64
C GLY A 183 -2.55 3.40 19.98
N THR A 184 -1.89 4.33 20.67
CA THR A 184 -1.58 5.66 20.14
C THR A 184 -0.34 5.67 19.27
N VAL A 185 -0.35 6.45 18.20
CA VAL A 185 0.85 6.81 17.42
C VAL A 185 1.65 7.93 18.12
N GLY A 186 2.93 8.06 17.81
CA GLY A 186 3.76 9.13 18.36
C GLY A 186 5.20 8.76 18.72
N ILE A 187 5.80 9.55 19.62
CA ILE A 187 7.25 9.58 19.85
C ILE A 187 7.63 8.88 21.15
N TYR A 188 8.56 7.94 21.06
CA TYR A 188 9.13 7.19 22.17
C TYR A 188 10.67 7.22 22.12
N THR A 189 11.31 6.90 23.24
CA THR A 189 12.76 6.65 23.28
C THR A 189 13.01 5.32 23.97
N ILE A 190 13.68 4.41 23.26
CA ILE A 190 14.18 3.14 23.78
C ILE A 190 15.51 3.43 24.47
N THR A 191 15.70 2.93 25.70
CA THR A 191 16.97 3.01 26.43
C THR A 191 17.30 1.63 26.96
N VAL A 192 18.51 1.13 26.72
CA VAL A 192 19.02 -0.04 27.43
C VAL A 192 20.10 0.43 28.38
N GLU A 193 19.98 0.02 29.65
CA GLU A 193 20.96 0.31 30.69
C GLU A 193 21.62 -1.00 31.13
N ASP A 194 22.96 -0.99 31.23
CA ASP A 194 23.75 -2.07 31.83
C ASP A 194 24.84 -1.48 32.74
N GLY A 195 24.60 -1.52 34.05
CA GLY A 195 25.51 -0.95 35.05
C GLY A 195 25.71 0.56 34.90
N SER A 196 26.84 0.98 34.31
CA SER A 196 27.16 2.39 34.02
C SER A 196 27.08 2.74 32.55
N TRP A 197 26.72 1.78 31.70
CA TRP A 197 26.53 1.94 30.26
C TRP A 197 25.05 2.18 29.97
N ASP A 198 24.76 3.14 29.08
CA ASP A 198 23.42 3.36 28.53
C ASP A 198 23.52 3.80 27.06
N GLU A 199 22.61 3.28 26.23
CA GLU A 199 22.44 3.70 24.83
C GLU A 199 20.96 3.89 24.49
N LYS A 200 20.69 4.72 23.47
CA LYS A 200 19.33 5.21 23.16
C LYS A 200 19.02 5.20 21.67
N LEU A 201 17.78 4.84 21.35
CA LEU A 201 17.21 4.87 20.00
C LEU A 201 15.87 5.61 20.05
N ASN A 202 15.65 6.47 19.06
CA ASN A 202 14.35 7.08 18.83
C ASN A 202 13.41 6.03 18.23
N LEU A 203 12.18 5.99 18.73
CA LEU A 203 11.14 5.13 18.21
C LEU A 203 9.94 6.00 17.83
N TYR A 204 9.59 5.99 16.54
CA TYR A 204 8.37 6.60 16.04
C TYR A 204 7.36 5.52 15.69
N VAL A 205 6.16 5.63 16.28
CA VAL A 205 5.03 4.75 15.97
C VAL A 205 4.08 5.51 15.05
N ILE A 206 3.75 4.94 13.89
CA ILE A 206 2.78 5.47 12.91
C ILE A 206 1.58 4.51 12.72
N PHE A 207 0.59 4.93 11.94
CA PHE A 207 -0.58 4.09 11.69
C PHE A 207 -0.23 2.83 10.88
N GLN A 208 -0.96 1.75 11.20
CA GLN A 208 -0.96 0.50 10.45
C GLN A 208 -1.48 0.73 9.02
N LEU A 209 -1.11 -0.17 8.11
CA LEU A 209 -1.75 -0.17 6.80
C LEU A 209 -3.23 -0.53 6.92
N PRO A 210 -4.08 -0.02 6.01
CA PRO A 210 -5.49 -0.36 5.98
C PRO A 210 -5.74 -1.86 5.86
N THR A 211 -6.76 -2.34 6.55
CA THR A 211 -7.15 -3.75 6.45
C THR A 211 -8.08 -3.97 5.26
N ASN A 212 -7.85 -5.02 4.48
CA ASN A 212 -8.63 -5.37 3.27
C ASN A 212 -8.43 -4.44 2.06
N SER A 213 -7.35 -3.66 2.01
CA SER A 213 -6.93 -2.97 0.78
C SER A 213 -6.12 -3.88 -0.13
N SER A 214 -6.11 -3.60 -1.44
CA SER A 214 -5.22 -4.25 -2.40
C SER A 214 -3.79 -3.73 -2.23
N ASP A 215 -2.80 -4.52 -2.67
CA ASP A 215 -1.40 -4.05 -2.72
C ASP A 215 -1.29 -2.80 -3.61
N ALA A 216 -1.97 -2.79 -4.77
CA ALA A 216 -2.02 -1.63 -5.66
C ALA A 216 -2.54 -0.34 -4.98
N PHE A 217 -3.52 -0.46 -4.07
CA PHE A 217 -3.99 0.67 -3.27
C PHE A 217 -2.92 1.20 -2.32
N VAL A 218 -2.24 0.27 -1.62
CA VAL A 218 -1.16 0.59 -0.68
C VAL A 218 0.00 1.25 -1.43
N ASP A 219 0.43 0.64 -2.53
CA ASP A 219 1.55 1.07 -3.35
C ASP A 219 1.30 2.45 -3.97
N ALA A 220 0.04 2.77 -4.32
CA ALA A 220 -0.29 4.05 -4.95
C ALA A 220 -0.43 5.21 -3.95
N PHE A 221 -0.81 4.92 -2.70
CA PHE A 221 -1.33 5.95 -1.80
C PHE A 221 -0.67 6.04 -0.43
N ILE A 222 0.28 5.15 -0.09
CA ILE A 222 0.91 5.19 1.24
C ILE A 222 2.35 4.67 1.29
N TYR A 223 2.66 3.53 0.67
CA TYR A 223 3.98 2.90 0.83
C TYR A 223 4.27 1.89 -0.27
N ASN A 224 5.44 2.00 -0.91
CA ASN A 224 5.95 1.02 -1.85
C ASN A 224 7.49 0.97 -1.80
N ASP A 225 8.06 -0.18 -1.41
CA ASP A 225 9.52 -0.32 -1.32
C ASP A 225 10.23 -0.61 -2.65
N ASP A 226 9.49 -0.61 -3.77
CA ASP A 226 10.02 -0.72 -5.13
C ASP A 226 10.63 0.61 -5.61
N PRO A 227 11.97 0.71 -5.74
CA PRO A 227 12.62 1.94 -6.17
C PRO A 227 12.33 2.34 -7.63
N ASP A 228 11.75 1.43 -8.43
CA ASP A 228 11.36 1.71 -9.81
C ASP A 228 9.92 2.24 -9.93
N ASP A 229 9.14 2.25 -8.85
CA ASP A 229 7.75 2.72 -8.80
C ASP A 229 7.58 3.77 -7.68
N THR A 230 7.60 5.05 -8.07
CA THR A 230 7.56 6.18 -7.12
C THR A 230 6.16 6.73 -6.88
N ARG A 231 5.12 5.90 -7.07
CA ARG A 231 3.72 6.35 -6.96
C ARG A 231 3.31 6.70 -5.53
N ASP A 232 3.85 6.03 -4.53
CA ASP A 232 3.63 6.38 -3.12
C ASP A 232 4.26 7.74 -2.78
N GLU A 233 5.43 8.06 -3.33
CA GLU A 233 6.15 9.33 -3.19
C GLU A 233 5.61 10.47 -4.07
N THR A 234 4.71 10.15 -5.01
CA THR A 234 4.19 11.10 -5.99
C THR A 234 2.67 11.25 -5.86
N SER A 235 2.21 12.49 -5.81
CA SER A 235 0.78 12.81 -5.95
C SER A 235 0.51 13.40 -7.33
N VAL A 236 -0.66 13.10 -7.89
CA VAL A 236 -1.08 13.62 -9.21
C VAL A 236 -2.07 14.76 -9.02
N HIS A 237 -1.72 15.93 -9.53
CA HIS A 237 -2.53 17.14 -9.39
C HIS A 237 -2.96 17.69 -10.72
N TYR A 238 -3.96 18.56 -10.69
CA TYR A 238 -4.58 19.12 -11.88
C TYR A 238 -4.56 20.63 -11.81
N GLN A 239 -4.26 21.25 -12.93
CA GLN A 239 -4.23 22.70 -13.03
C GLN A 239 -4.79 23.15 -14.37
N GLU A 240 -5.43 24.31 -14.36
CA GLU A 240 -5.79 25.07 -15.56
C GLU A 240 -4.71 26.10 -15.93
N MET A 241 -4.41 26.27 -17.22
CA MET A 241 -3.64 27.43 -17.67
C MET A 241 -4.56 28.66 -17.76
N MET A 242 -4.54 29.50 -16.72
CA MET A 242 -5.39 30.70 -16.64
C MET A 242 -5.15 31.71 -17.77
N ASP A 243 -3.94 31.75 -18.35
CA ASP A 243 -3.58 32.64 -19.46
C ASP A 243 -3.83 32.03 -20.86
N ASP A 244 -4.31 30.79 -20.95
CA ASP A 244 -4.67 30.11 -22.20
C ASP A 244 -6.18 29.82 -22.27
N GLN A 245 -6.98 30.78 -21.82
CA GLN A 245 -8.38 30.87 -22.25
C GLN A 245 -8.39 31.01 -23.78
N ARG A 246 -8.73 29.93 -24.49
CA ARG A 246 -8.95 30.00 -25.93
C ARG A 246 -10.44 30.13 -26.20
N GLU A 247 -10.80 31.22 -26.89
CA GLU A 247 -12.05 31.24 -27.63
C GLU A 247 -11.96 30.09 -28.62
N TYR A 248 -12.93 29.19 -28.53
CA TYR A 248 -12.93 28.01 -29.35
C TYR A 248 -13.10 28.38 -30.83
N ASP A 249 -12.00 28.36 -31.60
CA ASP A 249 -11.93 28.90 -32.97
C ASP A 249 -12.27 27.87 -34.07
N HIS A 250 -12.85 26.73 -33.69
CA HIS A 250 -13.22 25.60 -34.55
C HIS A 250 -12.06 24.80 -35.21
N ASN A 251 -10.79 25.20 -35.13
CA ASN A 251 -9.75 24.57 -35.99
C ASN A 251 -9.11 23.28 -35.42
N HIS A 252 -9.13 23.07 -34.11
CA HIS A 252 -8.51 21.89 -33.49
C HIS A 252 -9.49 20.80 -33.08
N TYR A 253 -10.76 21.14 -32.86
CA TYR A 253 -11.65 20.22 -32.19
C TYR A 253 -13.10 20.21 -32.64
N ASP A 254 -13.61 20.88 -33.68
CA ASP A 254 -14.93 20.59 -34.32
C ASP A 254 -16.25 20.27 -33.52
N TRP A 255 -16.27 20.12 -32.20
CA TRP A 255 -17.28 19.43 -31.38
C TRP A 255 -17.67 20.14 -30.08
N ILE A 256 -16.98 21.23 -29.72
CA ILE A 256 -17.41 22.15 -28.65
C ILE A 256 -18.22 23.28 -29.32
N PRO A 257 -19.37 23.73 -28.76
CA PRO A 257 -20.13 24.82 -29.35
C PRO A 257 -19.32 26.11 -29.54
N GLU A 258 -19.54 26.79 -30.65
CA GLU A 258 -18.88 28.06 -30.98
C GLU A 258 -19.25 29.14 -29.95
N GLY A 259 -18.23 29.79 -29.38
CA GLY A 259 -18.39 30.82 -28.34
C GLY A 259 -18.28 30.34 -26.89
N GLU A 260 -18.09 29.04 -26.67
CA GLU A 260 -17.79 28.48 -25.35
C GLU A 260 -16.30 28.66 -24.99
N TRP A 261 -16.04 28.97 -23.72
CA TRP A 261 -14.71 29.11 -23.17
C TRP A 261 -14.43 27.92 -22.25
N ILE A 262 -13.51 27.03 -22.64
CA ILE A 262 -13.10 25.89 -21.83
C ILE A 262 -11.63 26.09 -21.46
N TYR A 263 -11.32 26.06 -20.16
CA TYR A 263 -9.93 26.07 -19.74
C TYR A 263 -9.32 24.69 -19.97
N HIS A 264 -8.16 24.64 -20.61
CA HIS A 264 -7.38 23.41 -20.70
C HIS A 264 -6.81 23.08 -19.32
N GLY A 265 -6.97 21.83 -18.90
CA GLY A 265 -6.38 21.33 -17.66
C GLY A 265 -5.33 20.25 -17.93
N PHE A 266 -4.22 20.29 -17.20
CA PHE A 266 -3.14 19.31 -17.29
C PHE A 266 -2.90 18.65 -15.92
N ALA A 267 -2.59 17.35 -15.96
CA ALA A 267 -2.09 16.64 -14.80
C ALA A 267 -0.60 16.92 -14.64
N TYR A 268 -0.09 17.02 -13.42
CA TYR A 268 1.34 17.08 -13.17
C TYR A 268 1.71 16.32 -11.88
N PRO A 269 2.93 15.78 -11.81
CA PRO A 269 3.41 15.10 -10.61
C PRO A 269 3.86 16.12 -9.56
N PHE A 270 3.53 15.84 -8.30
CA PHE A 270 4.03 16.55 -7.13
C PHE A 270 4.83 15.59 -6.26
N GLN A 271 6.01 16.02 -5.84
CA GLN A 271 6.84 15.24 -4.93
C GLN A 271 6.37 15.43 -3.50
N ASN A 272 5.83 14.36 -2.92
CA ASN A 272 5.32 14.38 -1.55
C ASN A 272 6.43 14.62 -0.54
N GLN A 273 7.60 14.02 -0.77
CA GLN A 273 8.73 14.07 0.19
C GLN A 273 8.30 13.56 1.58
N GLN A 274 7.33 12.64 1.64
CA GLN A 274 6.66 12.22 2.87
C GLN A 274 7.58 11.50 3.87
N TYR A 275 8.69 10.96 3.38
CA TYR A 275 9.71 10.30 4.18
C TYR A 275 10.83 11.24 4.63
N GLU A 276 10.87 12.47 4.12
CA GLU A 276 11.90 13.43 4.49
C GLU A 276 11.68 13.90 5.93
N LYS A 277 12.78 14.04 6.68
CA LYS A 277 12.79 14.50 8.07
C LYS A 277 12.00 15.78 8.29
N PHE A 278 12.12 16.74 7.36
CA PHE A 278 11.43 18.03 7.48
C PHE A 278 9.92 17.92 7.29
N ILE A 279 9.40 16.83 6.70
CA ILE A 279 7.96 16.53 6.69
C ILE A 279 7.62 15.74 7.94
N PHE A 280 8.32 14.61 8.16
CA PHE A 280 7.95 13.65 9.18
C PHE A 280 8.21 14.16 10.61
N GLU A 281 9.45 14.51 10.96
CA GLU A 281 9.82 14.90 12.33
C GLU A 281 9.37 16.30 12.70
N ASP A 282 9.51 17.26 11.78
CA ASP A 282 9.25 18.67 12.06
C ASP A 282 7.74 18.98 12.09
N HIS A 283 6.91 18.18 11.40
CA HIS A 283 5.47 18.42 11.31
C HIS A 283 4.62 17.22 11.69
N VAL A 284 4.72 16.11 10.96
CA VAL A 284 3.70 15.05 10.98
C VAL A 284 3.68 14.32 12.31
N ILE A 285 4.82 13.81 12.79
CA ILE A 285 4.88 13.05 14.04
C ILE A 285 4.57 13.92 15.25
N GLN A 286 4.84 15.23 15.18
CA GLN A 286 4.47 16.19 16.23
C GLN A 286 2.96 16.38 16.30
N ALA A 287 2.30 16.50 15.15
CA ALA A 287 0.86 16.72 15.07
C ALA A 287 0.05 15.51 15.56
N ILE A 288 0.52 14.29 15.27
CA ILE A 288 -0.22 13.06 15.62
C ILE A 288 0.16 12.47 16.97
N ASN A 289 1.12 13.05 17.70
CA ASN A 289 1.67 12.47 18.92
C ASN A 289 0.60 12.26 20.01
N GLY A 290 0.31 11.01 20.34
CA GLY A 290 -0.71 10.63 21.33
C GLY A 290 -2.12 10.42 20.77
N ILE A 291 -2.30 10.43 19.46
CA ILE A 291 -3.59 10.16 18.80
C ILE A 291 -3.74 8.65 18.51
N ASP A 292 -4.95 8.10 18.61
CA ASP A 292 -5.22 6.66 18.48
C ASP A 292 -6.12 6.30 17.28
N ASN A 293 -6.59 7.27 16.51
CA ASN A 293 -7.46 7.05 15.37
C ASN A 293 -7.09 7.96 14.19
N THR A 294 -7.33 7.46 12.98
CA THR A 294 -6.94 8.12 11.73
C THR A 294 -7.73 9.40 11.46
N TRP A 295 -8.96 9.51 11.94
CA TRP A 295 -9.80 10.69 11.78
C TRP A 295 -9.24 11.91 12.51
N ASP A 296 -8.98 11.77 13.81
CA ASP A 296 -8.46 12.86 14.62
C ASP A 296 -7.03 13.23 14.18
N ALA A 297 -6.23 12.23 13.76
CA ALA A 297 -4.90 12.46 13.22
C ALA A 297 -4.94 13.27 11.93
N ALA A 298 -5.81 12.91 10.99
CA ALA A 298 -5.98 13.65 9.75
C ALA A 298 -6.44 15.10 10.00
N ASN A 299 -7.38 15.34 10.93
CA ASN A 299 -7.78 16.70 11.30
C ASN A 299 -6.61 17.50 11.91
N ALA A 300 -5.85 16.90 12.83
CA ALA A 300 -4.65 17.51 13.41
C ALA A 300 -3.59 17.84 12.34
N LEU A 301 -3.44 17.00 11.32
CA LEU A 301 -2.56 17.26 10.18
C LEU A 301 -3.10 18.39 9.29
N GLY A 302 -4.42 18.50 9.13
CA GLY A 302 -5.07 19.64 8.47
C GLY A 302 -4.77 20.97 9.15
N GLU A 303 -4.93 21.01 10.47
CA GLU A 303 -4.55 22.17 11.31
C GLU A 303 -3.05 22.47 11.20
N ARG A 304 -2.21 21.43 11.20
CA ARG A 304 -0.75 21.58 11.04
C ARG A 304 -0.38 22.14 9.67
N VAL A 305 -1.09 21.81 8.60
CA VAL A 305 -0.86 22.40 7.28
C VAL A 305 -1.26 23.88 7.26
N ASP A 306 -2.42 24.22 7.84
CA ASP A 306 -2.90 25.61 7.95
C ASP A 306 -1.91 26.50 8.72
N GLU A 307 -1.27 25.96 9.78
CA GLU A 307 -0.26 26.70 10.56
C GLU A 307 0.95 27.17 9.72
N TYR A 308 1.32 26.43 8.67
CA TYR A 308 2.52 26.70 7.85
C TYR A 308 2.21 27.14 6.42
N THR A 309 0.94 27.17 6.04
CA THR A 309 0.52 27.59 4.71
C THR A 309 -0.43 28.77 4.78
N CYS A 310 -0.65 29.37 3.63
CA CYS A 310 -1.53 30.51 3.48
C CYS A 310 -1.94 30.57 2.01
N VAL A 311 -3.24 30.43 1.77
CA VAL A 311 -3.84 30.33 0.45
C VAL A 311 -4.10 31.72 -0.13
N GLN A 312 -3.31 32.08 -1.13
CA GLN A 312 -3.45 33.32 -1.91
C GLN A 312 -3.10 33.10 -3.38
N TRP A 313 -3.93 33.67 -4.28
CA TRP A 313 -3.71 33.90 -5.72
C TRP A 313 -2.37 33.44 -6.35
N PRO A 314 -2.44 32.85 -7.56
CA PRO A 314 -2.05 31.49 -7.88
C PRO A 314 -0.54 31.30 -7.90
N GLN A 315 -0.08 30.29 -7.15
CA GLN A 315 1.32 29.90 -7.06
C GLN A 315 1.36 28.37 -6.91
N TYR A 316 1.88 27.71 -7.94
CA TYR A 316 2.04 26.26 -7.96
C TYR A 316 3.47 25.87 -7.59
N TYR A 317 3.59 24.71 -6.94
CA TYR A 317 4.84 24.14 -6.50
C TYR A 317 4.87 22.66 -6.84
N GLY A 318 6.04 22.16 -7.23
CA GLY A 318 6.24 20.76 -7.59
C GLY A 318 6.64 19.85 -6.44
N SER A 319 6.80 20.38 -5.23
CA SER A 319 7.24 19.59 -4.07
C SER A 319 6.78 20.18 -2.73
N ALA A 320 6.66 19.32 -1.72
CA ALA A 320 6.26 19.70 -0.36
C ALA A 320 7.23 20.72 0.27
N TRP A 321 8.54 20.60 0.00
CA TRP A 321 9.52 21.59 0.43
C TRP A 321 9.18 23.00 -0.06
N CYS A 322 8.76 23.14 -1.31
CA CYS A 322 8.39 24.43 -1.86
C CYS A 322 7.08 24.99 -1.29
N VAL A 323 6.12 24.14 -0.91
CA VAL A 323 4.89 24.57 -0.25
C VAL A 323 5.18 25.15 1.14
N LEU A 324 6.11 24.53 1.88
CA LEU A 324 6.56 24.99 3.20
C LEU A 324 7.58 26.15 3.12
N ASN A 325 8.30 26.27 1.99
CA ASN A 325 9.31 27.31 1.76
C ASN A 325 9.03 28.13 0.49
N PRO A 326 7.83 28.72 0.38
CA PRO A 326 7.36 29.32 -0.87
C PRO A 326 8.29 30.43 -1.37
N TYR A 327 8.83 31.23 -0.45
CA TYR A 327 9.72 32.35 -0.79
C TYR A 327 11.03 31.88 -1.41
N SER A 328 11.55 30.74 -0.98
CA SER A 328 12.77 30.16 -1.54
C SER A 328 12.58 29.62 -2.96
N CYS A 329 11.36 29.20 -3.31
CA CYS A 329 11.04 28.65 -4.64
C CYS A 329 10.57 29.71 -5.64
N SER A 330 9.82 30.72 -5.20
CA SER A 330 9.20 31.70 -6.11
C SER A 330 9.42 33.17 -5.75
N GLY A 331 10.03 33.46 -4.60
CA GLY A 331 10.13 34.82 -4.08
C GLY A 331 8.82 35.40 -3.52
N THR A 332 7.78 34.58 -3.32
CA THR A 332 6.52 34.96 -2.66
C THR A 332 6.21 34.02 -1.48
N TYR A 333 5.35 34.43 -0.55
CA TYR A 333 4.95 33.58 0.60
C TYR A 333 3.60 32.89 0.39
N ARG A 334 3.18 32.70 -0.86
CA ARG A 334 1.80 32.35 -1.20
C ARG A 334 1.69 30.90 -1.63
N ASN A 335 0.63 30.23 -1.20
CA ASN A 335 0.22 28.92 -1.67
C ASN A 335 -1.14 28.99 -2.36
N GLU A 336 -1.48 27.97 -3.14
CA GLU A 336 -2.79 27.82 -3.77
C GLU A 336 -3.50 26.59 -3.18
N CYS A 337 -4.82 26.49 -3.34
CA CYS A 337 -5.59 25.33 -2.91
C CYS A 337 -4.95 24.00 -3.34
N THR A 338 -4.40 23.98 -4.57
CA THR A 338 -3.66 22.85 -5.12
C THR A 338 -2.49 22.47 -4.25
N THR A 339 -1.53 23.37 -4.03
CA THR A 339 -0.30 23.09 -3.27
C THR A 339 -0.56 22.78 -1.81
N VAL A 340 -1.63 23.34 -1.23
CA VAL A 340 -2.04 22.98 0.13
C VAL A 340 -2.63 21.57 0.18
N SER A 341 -3.47 21.18 -0.78
CA SER A 341 -4.00 19.81 -0.85
C SER A 341 -2.91 18.75 -1.07
N THR A 342 -1.86 19.11 -1.83
CA THR A 342 -0.73 18.22 -2.11
C THR A 342 0.11 18.00 -0.85
N LEU A 343 0.40 19.08 -0.10
CA LEU A 343 1.11 19.01 1.16
C LEU A 343 0.31 18.24 2.21
N LEU A 344 -1.00 18.46 2.29
CA LEU A 344 -1.87 17.71 3.18
C LEU A 344 -1.92 16.22 2.84
N THR A 345 -1.84 15.87 1.57
CA THR A 345 -1.66 14.48 1.13
C THR A 345 -0.34 13.92 1.66
N ALA A 346 0.78 14.62 1.43
CA ALA A 346 2.09 14.20 1.93
C ALA A 346 2.11 14.00 3.46
N PHE A 347 1.45 14.89 4.21
CA PHE A 347 1.33 14.80 5.66
C PHE A 347 0.57 13.55 6.11
N ASN A 348 -0.57 13.27 5.49
CA ASN A 348 -1.36 12.06 5.78
C ASN A 348 -0.59 10.79 5.41
N ARG A 349 0.03 10.72 4.23
CA ARG A 349 0.85 9.56 3.81
C ARG A 349 2.01 9.31 4.75
N SER A 350 2.71 10.37 5.15
CA SER A 350 3.80 10.32 6.14
C SER A 350 3.35 9.80 7.50
N ALA A 351 2.09 10.02 7.90
CA ALA A 351 1.51 9.46 9.13
C ALA A 351 1.12 7.99 9.00
N GLY A 352 1.24 7.39 7.81
CA GLY A 352 0.72 6.07 7.52
C GLY A 352 -0.79 6.06 7.23
N ILE A 353 -1.35 7.16 6.73
CA ILE A 353 -2.77 7.26 6.36
C ILE A 353 -2.88 7.44 4.84
N PRO A 354 -3.53 6.50 4.11
CA PRO A 354 -3.67 6.61 2.67
C PRO A 354 -4.42 7.89 2.30
N SER A 355 -3.87 8.63 1.35
CA SER A 355 -4.47 9.89 0.92
C SER A 355 -4.10 10.23 -0.52
N ARG A 356 -4.93 11.07 -1.14
CA ARG A 356 -4.70 11.60 -2.48
C ARG A 356 -5.34 12.97 -2.64
N PRO A 357 -4.77 13.82 -3.51
CA PRO A 357 -5.47 15.02 -3.95
C PRO A 357 -6.73 14.68 -4.73
N MET A 358 -7.71 15.56 -4.60
CA MET A 358 -8.86 15.61 -5.49
C MET A 358 -9.12 17.04 -5.92
N TRP A 359 -9.77 17.20 -7.07
CA TRP A 359 -10.24 18.50 -7.51
C TRP A 359 -11.73 18.46 -7.78
N THR A 360 -12.36 19.60 -7.54
CA THR A 360 -13.77 19.83 -7.81
C THR A 360 -13.93 20.96 -8.80
N ASP A 361 -14.77 20.73 -9.80
CA ASP A 361 -15.14 21.69 -10.82
C ASP A 361 -16.53 22.28 -10.47
N TRP A 362 -16.57 23.56 -10.13
CA TRP A 362 -17.77 24.26 -9.68
C TRP A 362 -18.50 24.90 -10.88
N ALA A 363 -19.53 24.21 -11.35
CA ALA A 363 -20.38 24.64 -12.47
C ALA A 363 -20.90 26.11 -12.42
N PRO A 364 -21.33 26.68 -11.27
CA PRO A 364 -21.95 28.01 -11.26
C PRO A 364 -21.00 29.18 -11.56
N ASP A 365 -19.72 29.04 -11.19
CA ASP A 365 -18.76 30.15 -11.21
C ASP A 365 -17.55 29.89 -12.13
N SER A 366 -17.54 28.75 -12.84
CA SER A 366 -16.40 28.29 -13.64
C SER A 366 -15.08 28.33 -12.84
N SER A 367 -15.16 27.96 -11.56
CA SER A 367 -14.05 27.94 -10.63
C SER A 367 -13.73 26.50 -10.21
N TRP A 368 -12.52 26.27 -9.70
CA TRP A 368 -12.07 24.96 -9.25
C TRP A 368 -11.51 25.06 -7.84
N ASP A 369 -11.60 23.97 -7.10
CA ASP A 369 -11.08 23.85 -5.74
C ASP A 369 -10.38 22.50 -5.56
N HIS A 370 -9.25 22.52 -4.85
CA HIS A 370 -8.51 21.32 -4.51
C HIS A 370 -8.71 20.97 -3.04
N SER A 371 -8.95 19.69 -2.80
CA SER A 371 -9.12 19.11 -1.47
C SER A 371 -8.32 17.81 -1.40
N THR A 372 -8.27 17.20 -0.22
CA THR A 372 -7.59 15.92 -0.02
C THR A 372 -8.62 14.87 0.35
N GLU A 373 -8.63 13.75 -0.38
CA GLU A 373 -9.28 12.53 0.08
C GLU A 373 -8.34 11.78 1.02
N VAL A 374 -8.86 11.37 2.18
CA VAL A 374 -8.14 10.64 3.22
C VAL A 374 -8.92 9.38 3.57
N TRP A 375 -8.24 8.24 3.55
CA TRP A 375 -8.80 6.96 3.95
C TRP A 375 -8.78 6.84 5.47
N ALA A 376 -9.93 7.03 6.11
CA ALA A 376 -10.02 7.12 7.57
C ALA A 376 -11.27 6.40 8.09
N GLN A 377 -11.29 6.10 9.38
CA GLN A 377 -12.48 5.55 10.04
C GLN A 377 -13.30 6.66 10.70
N ASN A 378 -14.59 6.73 10.40
CA ASN A 378 -15.48 7.71 11.05
C ASN A 378 -15.60 7.44 12.57
N PRO A 379 -15.46 8.45 13.45
CA PRO A 379 -15.59 8.29 14.90
C PRO A 379 -16.97 7.78 15.35
N SER A 380 -18.02 8.00 14.55
CA SER A 380 -19.35 7.45 14.79
C SER A 380 -19.47 5.94 14.50
N GLY A 381 -18.37 5.32 14.07
CA GLY A 381 -18.27 3.92 13.67
C GLY A 381 -18.41 3.73 12.15
N GLY A 382 -18.09 2.53 11.68
CA GLY A 382 -18.13 2.16 10.26
C GLY A 382 -16.84 1.47 9.81
N SER A 383 -16.81 1.05 8.55
CA SER A 383 -15.57 0.73 7.86
C SER A 383 -14.78 2.01 7.61
N GLU A 384 -13.48 1.85 7.35
CA GLU A 384 -12.71 2.91 6.72
C GLU A 384 -13.29 3.22 5.33
N ASP A 385 -13.23 4.50 4.95
CA ASP A 385 -13.70 4.99 3.66
C ASP A 385 -12.93 6.28 3.31
N TRP A 386 -13.10 6.76 2.08
CA TRP A 386 -12.62 8.06 1.64
C TRP A 386 -13.46 9.18 2.24
N PHE A 387 -12.80 10.05 2.99
CA PHE A 387 -13.33 11.30 3.54
C PHE A 387 -12.59 12.49 2.93
N ILE A 388 -13.24 13.66 2.88
CA ILE A 388 -12.65 14.88 2.29
C ILE A 388 -12.34 15.88 3.39
N MET A 389 -11.18 16.53 3.25
CA MET A 389 -10.77 17.66 4.09
C MET A 389 -9.99 18.72 3.29
N ARG A 390 -9.74 19.88 3.91
CA ARG A 390 -8.85 20.92 3.38
C ARG A 390 -7.92 21.42 4.46
N GLY A 391 -6.67 21.71 4.09
CA GLY A 391 -5.70 22.36 4.97
C GLY A 391 -5.82 23.89 4.99
N TYR A 392 -6.99 24.41 4.61
CA TYR A 392 -7.28 25.84 4.48
C TYR A 392 -8.80 26.11 4.52
N GLN A 393 -9.17 27.34 4.84
CA GLN A 393 -10.57 27.82 4.89
C GLN A 393 -10.98 28.49 3.57
N HIS A 394 -12.29 28.69 3.36
CA HIS A 394 -12.81 29.18 2.08
C HIS A 394 -12.28 30.58 1.68
N TYR A 395 -11.92 31.42 2.66
CA TYR A 395 -11.33 32.75 2.44
C TYR A 395 -10.22 33.04 3.44
N GLU A 396 -8.97 32.85 3.03
CA GLU A 396 -7.81 33.25 3.84
C GLU A 396 -7.36 34.68 3.54
N ALA A 397 -6.92 35.36 4.60
CA ALA A 397 -6.36 36.69 4.53
C ALA A 397 -5.03 36.71 3.73
N PRO A 398 -4.53 37.90 3.34
CA PRO A 398 -3.10 38.11 3.14
C PRO A 398 -2.26 37.41 4.19
N CYS A 399 -1.21 36.70 3.79
CA CYS A 399 -0.26 36.07 4.73
C CYS A 399 0.45 37.11 5.61
N SER A 400 0.31 38.40 5.28
CA SER A 400 0.77 39.54 6.08
C SER A 400 -0.32 40.19 6.95
N ALA A 401 -1.55 39.68 6.94
CA ALA A 401 -2.65 40.19 7.74
C ALA A 401 -2.62 39.61 9.16
N PRO A 402 -3.04 40.36 10.19
CA PRO A 402 -3.20 39.82 11.53
C PRO A 402 -4.24 38.68 11.55
N PRO A 403 -4.10 37.68 12.42
CA PRO A 403 -5.03 36.56 12.55
C PRO A 403 -6.50 36.93 12.79
N ASP A 404 -6.76 38.13 13.32
CA ASP A 404 -8.05 38.50 13.89
C ASP A 404 -9.11 38.97 12.87
N ASP A 405 -8.77 39.15 11.59
CA ASP A 405 -9.66 39.82 10.60
C ASP A 405 -10.36 38.88 9.60
N TRP A 406 -10.03 37.57 9.55
CA TRP A 406 -10.55 36.60 8.57
C TRP A 406 -10.70 35.19 9.17
N GLU A 407 -11.52 34.34 8.53
CA GLU A 407 -11.70 32.93 8.92
C GLU A 407 -10.44 32.11 8.55
N GLN A 408 -9.39 32.19 9.38
CA GLN A 408 -8.25 31.26 9.32
C GLN A 408 -8.66 29.87 9.82
N GLY A 409 -8.02 28.82 9.31
CA GLY A 409 -8.24 27.46 9.78
C GLY A 409 -8.28 26.42 8.67
N SER A 410 -8.34 25.15 9.07
CA SER A 410 -8.60 24.02 8.19
C SER A 410 -10.10 23.72 8.05
N GLN A 411 -10.45 22.85 7.11
CA GLN A 411 -11.76 22.21 7.04
C GLN A 411 -11.60 20.74 7.41
N ASP A 412 -12.18 20.37 8.54
CA ASP A 412 -12.15 19.00 9.07
C ASP A 412 -12.70 17.96 8.07
N LEU A 413 -12.28 16.72 8.29
CA LEU A 413 -12.81 15.56 7.60
C LEU A 413 -14.32 15.52 7.65
N ARG A 414 -14.91 15.27 6.49
CA ARG A 414 -16.35 15.10 6.31
C ARG A 414 -16.66 14.12 5.21
N SER A 415 -17.87 13.59 5.27
CA SER A 415 -18.38 12.72 4.21
C SER A 415 -18.35 13.43 2.87
N THR A 416 -17.95 12.68 1.86
CA THR A 416 -17.80 13.13 0.49
C THR A 416 -19.16 13.35 -0.20
N SER A 417 -20.25 12.81 0.39
CA SER A 417 -21.63 12.92 -0.10
C SER A 417 -22.14 14.34 -0.34
N GLY A 418 -21.78 15.30 0.53
CA GLY A 418 -22.21 16.69 0.39
C GLY A 418 -21.66 17.35 -0.88
N TRP A 419 -20.45 17.00 -1.28
CA TRP A 419 -19.78 17.53 -2.47
C TRP A 419 -20.36 16.95 -3.76
N TYR A 420 -20.66 15.65 -3.75
CA TYR A 420 -21.30 15.00 -4.90
C TYR A 420 -22.74 15.46 -5.09
N SER A 421 -23.49 15.79 -4.03
CA SER A 421 -24.90 16.18 -4.13
C SER A 421 -25.17 17.55 -4.80
N GLY A 422 -24.13 18.37 -5.01
CA GLY A 422 -24.23 19.74 -5.51
C GLY A 422 -24.26 19.91 -7.03
N GLY A 423 -24.14 18.83 -7.82
CA GLY A 423 -24.00 18.93 -9.28
C GLY A 423 -22.56 19.27 -9.73
N HIS A 424 -21.57 19.04 -8.87
CA HIS A 424 -20.16 19.32 -9.16
C HIS A 424 -19.44 18.09 -9.70
N GLY A 425 -18.50 18.29 -10.62
CA GLY A 425 -17.60 17.23 -11.06
C GLY A 425 -16.47 17.06 -10.03
N VAL A 426 -16.32 15.85 -9.49
CA VAL A 426 -15.22 15.51 -8.57
C VAL A 426 -14.35 14.43 -9.18
N TYR A 427 -13.04 14.62 -9.03
CA TYR A 427 -12.05 13.81 -9.72
C TYR A 427 -10.85 13.52 -8.83
N ALA A 428 -10.34 12.30 -8.93
CA ALA A 428 -9.11 11.86 -8.30
C ALA A 428 -8.44 10.77 -9.16
N VAL A 429 -7.15 10.55 -8.96
CA VAL A 429 -6.46 9.39 -9.55
C VAL A 429 -6.82 8.12 -8.78
N GLY A 430 -7.13 7.05 -9.51
CA GLY A 430 -7.28 5.71 -8.95
C GLY A 430 -5.93 5.02 -8.76
N GLU A 431 -5.93 3.87 -8.10
CA GLU A 431 -4.72 3.11 -7.73
C GLU A 431 -3.86 2.67 -8.93
N ASN A 432 -4.46 2.50 -10.11
CA ASN A 432 -3.77 2.00 -11.30
C ASN A 432 -3.17 3.11 -12.20
N TRP A 433 -2.91 4.30 -11.65
CA TRP A 433 -2.43 5.41 -12.46
C TRP A 433 -1.03 5.15 -13.05
N PRO A 434 -0.86 5.32 -14.37
CA PRO A 434 0.37 4.98 -15.04
C PRO A 434 1.39 6.09 -14.86
N GLU A 435 2.41 5.84 -14.04
CA GLU A 435 3.50 6.79 -13.76
C GLU A 435 4.10 7.39 -15.04
N SER A 436 4.25 6.56 -16.08
CA SER A 436 4.77 6.97 -17.39
C SER A 436 3.90 7.99 -18.14
N GLN A 437 2.62 8.15 -17.82
CA GLN A 437 1.73 9.15 -18.45
C GLN A 437 1.75 10.49 -17.71
N VAL A 438 2.28 10.52 -16.48
CA VAL A 438 2.41 11.72 -15.64
C VAL A 438 3.90 12.00 -15.44
N THR A 439 4.61 12.31 -16.53
CA THR A 439 6.08 12.40 -16.53
C THR A 439 6.65 13.61 -15.77
N LYS A 440 7.88 13.44 -15.25
CA LYS A 440 8.63 14.31 -14.32
C LYS A 440 8.80 15.80 -14.68
N TRP A 441 8.69 16.64 -13.62
CA TRP A 441 9.20 18.00 -13.39
C TRP A 441 8.89 19.16 -14.34
N PHE A 442 8.31 18.93 -15.51
CA PHE A 442 7.88 20.02 -16.40
C PHE A 442 6.62 19.62 -17.12
N HIS A 443 5.71 20.61 -17.27
CA HIS A 443 4.45 20.59 -18.02
C HIS A 443 4.23 19.27 -18.75
N ALA A 444 3.26 18.47 -18.29
CA ALA A 444 2.65 17.49 -19.19
C ALA A 444 2.30 18.27 -20.47
N SER A 445 3.08 18.05 -21.52
CA SER A 445 3.11 18.89 -22.73
C SER A 445 1.88 18.70 -23.61
N GLN A 446 0.82 18.19 -23.01
CA GLN A 446 -0.33 17.63 -23.67
C GLN A 446 -1.57 18.15 -22.94
N ASP A 447 -2.38 18.89 -23.69
CA ASP A 447 -3.67 19.53 -23.35
C ASP A 447 -4.76 18.52 -22.90
N GLU A 448 -4.38 17.40 -22.30
CA GLU A 448 -5.14 16.17 -22.44
C GLU A 448 -6.07 15.88 -21.28
N TYR A 449 -5.89 16.42 -20.08
CA TYR A 449 -6.57 15.82 -18.93
C TYR A 449 -7.99 16.34 -18.69
N ARG A 450 -8.22 17.67 -18.65
CA ARG A 450 -9.62 18.17 -18.58
C ARG A 450 -10.41 17.88 -19.87
N MET A 451 -9.74 17.69 -21.01
CA MET A 451 -10.39 17.44 -22.29
C MET A 451 -10.59 15.96 -22.59
N ALA A 452 -9.65 15.07 -22.26
CA ALA A 452 -9.82 13.63 -22.46
C ALA A 452 -10.79 13.02 -21.45
N THR A 453 -11.27 13.76 -20.45
CA THR A 453 -12.49 13.36 -19.76
C THR A 453 -13.71 13.38 -20.68
N TRP A 454 -13.65 13.90 -21.92
CA TRP A 454 -14.79 14.06 -22.81
C TRP A 454 -14.49 13.57 -24.24
N GLN A 455 -15.36 12.71 -24.78
CA GLN A 455 -15.45 12.32 -26.17
C GLN A 455 -16.81 12.75 -26.70
N PHE A 456 -16.83 13.60 -27.72
CA PHE A 456 -18.08 14.06 -28.33
C PHE A 456 -18.34 13.38 -29.67
N ASP A 457 -19.49 12.71 -29.75
CA ASP A 457 -20.05 12.18 -31.00
C ASP A 457 -20.69 13.33 -31.79
N LYS A 458 -19.89 13.98 -32.64
CA LYS A 458 -20.26 15.17 -33.42
C LYS A 458 -21.54 14.99 -34.25
N PRO A 459 -21.74 13.91 -35.02
CA PRO A 459 -22.98 13.67 -35.77
C PRO A 459 -24.25 13.63 -34.92
N ASN A 460 -24.14 13.16 -33.67
CA ASN A 460 -25.28 12.94 -32.79
C ASN A 460 -25.40 14.00 -31.69
N GLN A 461 -24.45 14.93 -31.60
CA GLN A 461 -24.34 15.94 -30.55
C GLN A 461 -24.33 15.34 -29.13
N VAL A 462 -23.63 14.22 -28.95
CA VAL A 462 -23.58 13.52 -27.65
C VAL A 462 -22.17 13.58 -27.08
N GLY A 463 -21.99 14.29 -25.96
CA GLY A 463 -20.77 14.21 -25.15
C GLY A 463 -20.78 12.96 -24.27
N LYS A 464 -19.64 12.28 -24.16
CA LYS A 464 -19.44 11.13 -23.28
C LYS A 464 -18.18 11.34 -22.48
N ILE A 465 -18.19 10.99 -21.20
CA ILE A 465 -16.93 10.98 -20.48
C ILE A 465 -16.07 9.80 -20.93
N VAL A 466 -14.79 10.03 -21.26
CA VAL A 466 -13.86 8.91 -21.46
C VAL A 466 -13.34 8.51 -20.09
N LYS A 467 -13.91 7.45 -19.55
CA LYS A 467 -13.36 6.80 -18.36
C LYS A 467 -12.00 6.19 -18.74
N LYS A 468 -10.94 6.66 -18.09
CA LYS A 468 -9.71 5.87 -18.00
C LYS A 468 -9.87 4.92 -16.82
N ASP A 469 -9.35 3.72 -16.97
CA ASP A 469 -9.29 2.66 -15.96
C ASP A 469 -8.64 3.12 -14.65
N TRP A 470 -7.71 4.07 -14.73
CA TRP A 470 -7.01 4.65 -13.60
C TRP A 470 -7.57 5.99 -13.10
N TRP A 471 -8.70 6.44 -13.63
CA TRP A 471 -9.35 7.68 -13.23
C TRP A 471 -10.65 7.44 -12.49
N GLU A 472 -10.73 7.97 -11.28
CA GLU A 472 -11.97 8.02 -10.53
C GLU A 472 -12.68 9.33 -10.83
N THR A 473 -13.79 9.23 -11.57
CA THR A 473 -14.67 10.36 -11.85
C THR A 473 -16.03 10.09 -11.20
N ARG A 474 -16.46 11.02 -10.35
CA ARG A 474 -17.69 10.91 -9.55
C ARG A 474 -18.59 12.11 -9.90
N PHE A 475 -19.14 12.06 -11.11
CA PHE A 475 -19.97 13.12 -11.67
C PHE A 475 -21.41 13.09 -11.15
N VAL A 476 -22.00 14.28 -11.03
CA VAL A 476 -23.44 14.52 -11.14
C VAL A 476 -23.69 15.39 -12.37
N ASP A 477 -24.89 15.33 -12.94
CA ASP A 477 -25.38 16.19 -14.05
C ASP A 477 -24.86 17.63 -13.90
N TYR A 478 -23.91 18.02 -14.76
CA TYR A 478 -23.00 19.17 -14.56
C TYR A 478 -23.57 20.49 -15.11
N TRP A 479 -24.44 20.46 -16.14
CA TRP A 479 -25.09 21.61 -16.78
C TRP A 479 -26.63 21.50 -16.91
N GLY A 480 -27.24 20.41 -16.42
CA GLY A 480 -28.67 20.13 -16.65
C GLY A 480 -29.02 19.96 -18.13
N TRP A 481 -28.05 19.63 -18.98
CA TRP A 481 -28.21 19.42 -20.40
C TRP A 481 -28.96 18.11 -20.68
N PRO A 482 -29.99 18.07 -21.54
CA PRO A 482 -30.78 16.85 -21.82
C PRO A 482 -29.98 15.67 -22.40
N ALA A 483 -28.72 15.91 -22.78
CA ALA A 483 -27.77 14.96 -23.34
C ALA A 483 -26.60 14.69 -22.38
N GLU A 484 -26.76 15.00 -21.10
CA GLU A 484 -25.74 14.71 -20.08
C GLU A 484 -25.48 13.21 -19.91
N PRO A 485 -24.23 12.87 -19.57
CA PRO A 485 -23.81 11.49 -19.46
C PRO A 485 -24.60 10.80 -18.35
N THR A 486 -25.09 9.59 -18.64
CA THR A 486 -25.48 8.67 -17.58
C THR A 486 -24.23 8.32 -16.79
N VAL A 487 -24.22 8.57 -15.48
CA VAL A 487 -23.10 8.23 -14.59
C VAL A 487 -22.75 6.74 -14.76
N THR A 488 -21.59 6.42 -15.33
CA THR A 488 -21.16 5.03 -15.62
C THR A 488 -20.23 4.44 -14.56
N GLY A 489 -20.46 4.82 -13.31
CA GLY A 489 -19.92 4.16 -12.12
C GLY A 489 -20.97 4.29 -11.02
N ALA A 490 -21.33 3.18 -10.38
CA ALA A 490 -21.89 3.33 -9.05
C ALA A 490 -20.76 3.90 -8.16
N PRO A 491 -21.07 4.73 -7.15
CA PRO A 491 -20.19 4.82 -5.98
C PRO A 491 -19.79 3.38 -5.56
N PRO A 492 -18.60 3.16 -4.97
CA PRO A 492 -18.24 1.83 -4.50
C PRO A 492 -19.39 1.21 -3.67
N ASP A 493 -19.55 -0.13 -3.75
CA ASP A 493 -20.72 -0.87 -3.22
C ASP A 493 -20.96 -0.71 -1.70
N ASP A 494 -20.09 0.03 -1.00
CA ASP A 494 -20.18 0.46 0.40
C ASP A 494 -20.91 1.80 0.60
N TRP A 495 -21.28 2.49 -0.48
CA TRP A 495 -21.99 3.76 -0.41
C TRP A 495 -23.51 3.58 -0.20
N PRO A 496 -24.12 4.16 0.84
CA PRO A 496 -25.51 3.89 1.17
C PRO A 496 -26.49 4.55 0.18
N ASP A 497 -27.10 3.74 -0.69
CA ASP A 497 -28.39 4.05 -1.30
C ASP A 497 -29.52 3.67 -0.33
N LEU A 498 -30.11 4.68 0.31
CA LEU A 498 -31.22 4.55 1.25
C LEU A 498 -32.61 4.56 0.59
N SER A 499 -32.78 4.00 -0.62
CA SER A 499 -34.07 4.07 -1.33
C SER A 499 -34.66 2.77 -1.89
N GLY A 500 -34.27 1.59 -1.39
CA GLY A 500 -34.94 0.33 -1.70
C GLY A 500 -34.93 -0.68 -0.55
N PRO A 501 -35.92 -1.59 -0.44
CA PRO A 501 -35.90 -2.67 0.55
C PRO A 501 -34.87 -3.73 0.11
N THR A 502 -33.61 -3.48 0.42
CA THR A 502 -32.52 -4.44 0.23
C THR A 502 -32.56 -5.42 1.39
N ALA A 503 -33.05 -6.64 1.13
CA ALA A 503 -32.95 -7.73 2.09
C ALA A 503 -31.52 -8.30 2.07
N MET A 504 -30.65 -7.78 2.93
CA MET A 504 -29.38 -8.43 3.25
C MET A 504 -29.62 -9.49 4.34
N VAL A 505 -29.21 -10.73 4.09
CA VAL A 505 -29.24 -11.84 5.07
C VAL A 505 -27.87 -12.50 5.10
N ALA A 506 -27.25 -12.53 6.28
CA ALA A 506 -25.97 -13.18 6.53
C ALA A 506 -26.17 -14.50 7.29
N LEU A 507 -25.51 -15.59 6.85
CA LEU A 507 -25.45 -16.87 7.57
C LEU A 507 -24.16 -17.65 7.23
N SER A 508 -23.64 -18.41 8.19
CA SER A 508 -22.51 -19.34 8.08
C SER A 508 -22.99 -20.80 8.14
N ASN A 509 -22.25 -21.78 7.57
CA ASN A 509 -21.95 -23.02 8.30
C ASN A 509 -20.98 -24.03 7.65
N ALA A 510 -20.48 -24.87 8.56
CA ALA A 510 -19.68 -26.07 8.45
C ALA A 510 -20.20 -27.16 7.49
N SER A 511 -19.23 -27.93 6.96
CA SER A 511 -19.31 -29.28 6.36
C SER A 511 -19.12 -29.37 4.85
N LEU A 512 -17.87 -29.48 4.37
CA LEU A 512 -17.57 -30.08 3.06
C LEU A 512 -16.28 -30.91 3.15
N ALA A 513 -16.43 -32.22 3.20
CA ALA A 513 -15.36 -33.19 3.02
C ALA A 513 -15.86 -34.34 2.14
N THR A 514 -15.34 -34.46 0.91
CA THR A 514 -15.17 -35.73 0.17
C THR A 514 -14.31 -35.54 -1.08
N GLY A 515 -13.15 -36.21 -1.15
CA GLY A 515 -12.70 -36.90 -2.38
C GLY A 515 -11.53 -36.35 -3.21
N ASN A 516 -10.33 -36.85 -2.90
CA ASN A 516 -9.11 -37.10 -3.69
C ASN A 516 -8.28 -36.01 -4.40
N HIS A 517 -8.69 -34.75 -4.44
CA HIS A 517 -7.77 -33.61 -4.41
C HIS A 517 -8.50 -32.47 -3.68
N THR A 518 -8.06 -32.11 -2.47
CA THR A 518 -8.78 -31.13 -1.64
C THR A 518 -7.98 -29.84 -1.56
N VAL A 519 -8.22 -28.92 -2.50
CA VAL A 519 -7.93 -27.50 -2.27
C VAL A 519 -9.13 -26.98 -1.46
N TYR A 520 -8.91 -26.65 -0.19
CA TYR A 520 -9.94 -26.04 0.65
C TYR A 520 -10.01 -24.55 0.34
N ILE A 521 -10.84 -24.17 -0.62
CA ILE A 521 -11.32 -22.79 -0.71
C ILE A 521 -12.75 -22.81 -0.20
N PRO A 522 -13.07 -22.14 0.93
CA PRO A 522 -14.46 -22.00 1.31
C PRO A 522 -15.18 -21.23 0.20
N ILE A 523 -16.13 -21.88 -0.46
CA ILE A 523 -17.01 -21.23 -1.43
C ILE A 523 -18.33 -20.98 -0.71
N VAL A 524 -18.69 -19.71 -0.55
CA VAL A 524 -19.98 -19.32 0.01
C VAL A 524 -21.00 -19.35 -1.12
N LEU A 525 -21.76 -20.44 -1.20
CA LEU A 525 -22.94 -20.53 -2.04
C LEU A 525 -24.12 -20.85 -1.13
N ASN A 526 -25.08 -19.94 -0.97
CA ASN A 526 -26.32 -20.34 -0.32
C ASN A 526 -27.58 -19.52 -0.65
N GLY A 527 -28.65 -20.27 -0.97
CA GLY A 527 -29.95 -20.14 -0.29
C GLY A 527 -31.05 -19.36 -1.00
N SER A 528 -32.14 -20.05 -1.35
CA SER A 528 -33.35 -19.47 -1.93
C SER A 528 -34.03 -18.44 -1.01
N VAL A 529 -34.17 -17.20 -1.47
CA VAL A 529 -35.15 -16.26 -0.89
C VAL A 529 -36.55 -16.77 -1.26
N PRO A 530 -37.46 -17.01 -0.29
CA PRO A 530 -38.85 -17.31 -0.58
C PRO A 530 -39.47 -16.18 -1.40
N GLY A 531 -39.85 -16.47 -2.65
CA GLY A 531 -40.36 -15.47 -3.59
C GLY A 531 -39.31 -14.84 -4.53
N SER A 532 -38.03 -15.21 -4.45
CA SER A 532 -37.05 -14.81 -5.47
C SER A 532 -37.34 -15.50 -6.81
N ALA A 533 -37.13 -14.74 -7.89
CA ALA A 533 -37.21 -15.20 -9.26
C ALA A 533 -36.09 -16.21 -9.63
N ILE A 534 -35.07 -16.38 -8.78
CA ILE A 534 -33.93 -17.29 -8.98
C ILE A 534 -33.44 -17.91 -7.67
N GLN A 535 -32.99 -19.17 -7.73
CA GLN A 535 -32.44 -19.93 -6.61
C GLN A 535 -31.15 -20.64 -7.01
N PHE A 536 -30.08 -20.47 -6.24
CA PHE A 536 -28.84 -21.22 -6.43
C PHE A 536 -28.96 -22.66 -5.92
N GLY A 537 -28.39 -23.59 -6.68
CA GLY A 537 -28.29 -25.01 -6.37
C GLY A 537 -26.87 -25.38 -5.94
N ARG A 538 -26.34 -26.44 -6.54
CA ARG A 538 -24.99 -26.95 -6.26
C ARG A 538 -23.97 -26.50 -7.32
N VAL A 539 -22.70 -26.52 -6.95
CA VAL A 539 -21.58 -26.58 -7.91
C VAL A 539 -21.69 -27.90 -8.69
N VAL A 540 -21.63 -27.80 -10.01
CA VAL A 540 -21.71 -28.93 -10.96
C VAL A 540 -20.32 -29.37 -11.37
N ALA A 541 -19.41 -28.42 -11.60
CA ALA A 541 -18.01 -28.65 -11.92
C ALA A 541 -17.18 -27.40 -11.60
N ASP A 542 -15.89 -27.60 -11.46
CA ASP A 542 -14.85 -26.58 -11.42
C ASP A 542 -13.70 -27.02 -12.32
N TYR A 543 -13.08 -26.08 -13.04
CA TYR A 543 -11.91 -26.36 -13.87
C TYR A 543 -11.09 -25.10 -14.10
N PRO A 544 -9.76 -25.26 -14.24
CA PRO A 544 -8.90 -24.16 -14.63
C PRO A 544 -8.99 -23.88 -16.14
N VAL A 545 -8.73 -22.64 -16.55
CA VAL A 545 -8.68 -22.19 -17.94
C VAL A 545 -7.36 -21.44 -18.17
N ASP A 546 -6.62 -21.88 -19.17
CA ASP A 546 -5.45 -21.22 -19.74
C ASP A 546 -5.93 -20.48 -21.00
N LEU A 547 -5.88 -19.14 -20.98
CA LEU A 547 -6.40 -18.26 -22.03
C LEU A 547 -5.32 -17.87 -23.05
N ASP A 548 -4.04 -17.93 -22.68
CA ASP A 548 -2.92 -17.54 -23.53
C ASP A 548 -2.02 -18.70 -23.99
N ASP A 549 -2.37 -19.93 -23.61
CA ASP A 549 -1.70 -21.20 -23.91
C ASP A 549 -0.23 -21.24 -23.41
N ASP A 550 0.11 -20.51 -22.32
CA ASP A 550 1.47 -20.49 -21.74
C ASP A 550 1.77 -21.70 -20.81
N GLY A 551 0.75 -22.50 -20.51
CA GLY A 551 0.83 -23.66 -19.62
C GLY A 551 0.58 -23.36 -18.14
N ARG A 552 0.18 -22.13 -17.80
CA ARG A 552 -0.37 -21.69 -16.50
C ARG A 552 -1.88 -21.45 -16.66
N PHE A 553 -2.57 -21.15 -15.56
CA PHE A 553 -4.02 -21.02 -15.58
C PHE A 553 -4.43 -19.62 -15.16
N ASP A 554 -4.96 -18.83 -16.08
CA ASP A 554 -5.44 -17.47 -15.82
C ASP A 554 -6.73 -17.43 -15.00
N GLN A 555 -7.56 -18.48 -15.12
CA GLN A 555 -8.89 -18.50 -14.49
C GLN A 555 -9.23 -19.84 -13.83
N LEU A 556 -9.95 -19.75 -12.71
CA LEU A 556 -10.71 -20.86 -12.13
C LEU A 556 -12.20 -20.67 -12.42
N THR A 557 -12.80 -21.53 -13.23
CA THR A 557 -14.21 -21.43 -13.62
C THR A 557 -15.08 -22.42 -12.85
N PHE A 558 -16.16 -21.93 -12.26
CA PHE A 558 -17.20 -22.75 -11.62
C PHE A 558 -18.46 -22.83 -12.46
N GLN A 559 -18.95 -24.05 -12.69
CA GLN A 559 -20.29 -24.28 -13.22
C GLN A 559 -21.27 -24.48 -12.07
N ILE A 560 -22.28 -23.62 -11.98
CA ILE A 560 -23.23 -23.60 -10.87
C ILE A 560 -24.64 -23.82 -11.39
N GLN A 561 -25.37 -24.73 -10.74
CA GLN A 561 -26.78 -24.94 -11.05
C GLN A 561 -27.64 -23.82 -10.45
N VAL A 562 -28.58 -23.29 -11.23
CA VAL A 562 -29.61 -22.34 -10.78
C VAL A 562 -31.01 -22.81 -11.18
N ASN A 563 -32.02 -22.53 -10.37
CA ASN A 563 -33.43 -22.73 -10.71
C ASN A 563 -34.10 -21.34 -10.84
N VAL A 564 -34.57 -21.03 -12.03
CA VAL A 564 -35.14 -19.73 -12.40
C VAL A 564 -36.67 -19.86 -12.51
N ALA A 565 -37.40 -19.10 -11.70
CA ALA A 565 -38.85 -19.06 -11.68
C ALA A 565 -39.43 -18.09 -12.74
N GLN A 566 -38.71 -17.01 -13.07
CA GLN A 566 -39.12 -16.02 -14.07
C GLN A 566 -37.98 -15.78 -15.07
N ALA A 567 -38.24 -15.92 -16.37
CA ALA A 567 -37.23 -15.63 -17.38
C ALA A 567 -36.83 -14.14 -17.35
N GLY A 568 -35.54 -13.86 -17.55
CA GLY A 568 -35.02 -12.50 -17.53
C GLY A 568 -33.51 -12.41 -17.48
N VAL A 569 -33.01 -11.17 -17.45
CA VAL A 569 -31.58 -10.86 -17.34
C VAL A 569 -31.19 -10.83 -15.87
N TYR A 570 -30.21 -11.64 -15.50
CA TYR A 570 -29.70 -11.75 -14.15
C TYR A 570 -28.23 -11.33 -14.09
N TRP A 571 -27.87 -10.70 -12.98
CA TRP A 571 -26.49 -10.44 -12.60
C TRP A 571 -26.09 -11.42 -11.50
N PHE A 572 -24.87 -11.93 -11.60
CA PHE A 572 -24.29 -12.89 -10.68
C PHE A 572 -22.99 -12.30 -10.15
N ARG A 573 -22.77 -12.40 -8.85
CA ARG A 573 -21.50 -12.11 -8.20
C ARG A 573 -21.13 -13.33 -7.37
N GLY A 574 -19.96 -13.90 -7.64
CA GLY A 574 -19.33 -14.92 -6.81
C GLY A 574 -18.08 -14.34 -6.16
N ARG A 575 -17.81 -14.69 -4.91
CA ARG A 575 -16.57 -14.35 -4.20
C ARG A 575 -15.99 -15.61 -3.57
N LEU A 576 -14.71 -15.88 -3.81
CA LEU A 576 -13.99 -16.95 -3.11
C LEU A 576 -13.68 -16.50 -1.68
N ALA A 577 -13.79 -17.38 -0.69
CA ALA A 577 -13.44 -17.00 0.67
C ALA A 577 -11.93 -16.70 0.80
N GLY A 578 -11.62 -15.72 1.63
CA GLY A 578 -10.30 -15.09 1.70
C GLY A 578 -10.16 -13.85 0.81
N GLY A 579 -11.16 -13.52 0.00
CA GLY A 579 -11.21 -12.24 -0.74
C GLY A 579 -10.34 -12.20 -2.00
N PHE A 580 -9.67 -13.30 -2.34
CA PHE A 580 -8.63 -13.37 -3.37
C PHE A 580 -9.11 -13.15 -4.82
N SER A 581 -10.40 -13.32 -5.12
CA SER A 581 -10.93 -13.12 -6.48
C SER A 581 -12.46 -13.03 -6.49
N GLU A 582 -13.00 -12.25 -7.43
CA GLU A 582 -14.43 -12.10 -7.69
C GLU A 582 -14.78 -12.46 -9.13
N ALA A 583 -15.95 -13.06 -9.32
CA ALA A 583 -16.52 -13.37 -10.63
C ALA A 583 -17.85 -12.62 -10.78
N ILE A 584 -17.95 -11.73 -11.77
CA ILE A 584 -19.18 -11.00 -12.09
C ILE A 584 -19.66 -11.43 -13.47
N GLY A 585 -20.90 -11.88 -13.55
CA GLY A 585 -21.53 -12.34 -14.79
C GLY A 585 -22.89 -11.72 -15.03
N LYS A 586 -23.25 -11.53 -16.30
CA LYS A 586 -24.59 -11.12 -16.73
C LYS A 586 -25.08 -12.09 -17.80
N THR A 587 -26.23 -12.72 -17.58
CA THR A 587 -26.82 -13.59 -18.61
C THR A 587 -28.34 -13.56 -18.58
N ASN A 588 -28.95 -13.78 -19.74
CA ASN A 588 -30.39 -13.96 -19.87
C ASN A 588 -30.74 -15.42 -19.63
N LEU A 589 -31.54 -15.69 -18.61
CA LEU A 589 -31.94 -17.03 -18.23
C LEU A 589 -33.42 -17.26 -18.51
N GLU A 590 -33.73 -18.41 -19.11
CA GLU A 590 -35.09 -18.90 -19.24
C GLU A 590 -35.60 -19.51 -17.93
N SER A 591 -36.92 -19.60 -17.76
CA SER A 591 -37.48 -20.30 -16.60
C SER A 591 -37.11 -21.79 -16.64
N GLY A 592 -36.61 -22.32 -15.53
CA GLY A 592 -36.20 -23.72 -15.42
C GLY A 592 -34.89 -23.92 -14.65
N ARG A 593 -34.37 -25.14 -14.70
CA ARG A 593 -33.08 -25.50 -14.10
C ARG A 593 -31.98 -25.34 -15.13
N LEU A 594 -31.04 -24.45 -14.88
CA LEU A 594 -29.95 -24.08 -15.80
C LEU A 594 -28.60 -24.20 -15.09
N THR A 595 -27.53 -24.13 -15.87
CA THR A 595 -26.16 -24.01 -15.38
C THR A 595 -25.59 -22.68 -15.86
N ILE A 596 -24.92 -21.96 -14.97
CA ILE A 596 -24.17 -20.75 -15.26
C ILE A 596 -22.69 -20.97 -14.97
N GLU A 597 -21.83 -20.17 -15.59
CA GLU A 597 -20.39 -20.17 -15.36
C GLU A 597 -19.98 -18.90 -14.62
N LEU A 598 -19.11 -19.07 -13.62
CA LEU A 598 -18.46 -17.98 -12.89
C LEU A 598 -16.94 -18.15 -13.03
N PRO A 599 -16.30 -17.40 -13.93
CA PRO A 599 -14.85 -17.37 -14.07
C PRO A 599 -14.24 -16.44 -13.02
N PHE A 600 -13.38 -16.97 -12.17
CA PHE A 600 -12.57 -16.21 -11.21
C PHE A 600 -11.18 -16.03 -11.80
N VAL A 601 -10.78 -14.78 -12.02
CA VAL A 601 -9.47 -14.45 -12.58
C VAL A 601 -8.42 -14.52 -11.47
N GLY A 602 -7.33 -15.25 -11.71
CA GLY A 602 -6.15 -15.27 -10.85
C GLY A 602 -5.22 -14.09 -11.17
N MET A 603 -4.37 -13.72 -10.23
CA MET A 603 -3.19 -12.89 -10.52
C MET A 603 -2.05 -13.86 -10.89
N ASP A 604 -1.59 -13.83 -12.14
CA ASP A 604 -0.40 -14.57 -12.58
C ASP A 604 0.91 -14.03 -12.00
#